data_AF-A0A957NTP3-F1
#
_entry.id   AF-A0A957NTP3-F1
#
_cell.length_a   1.000
_cell.length_b   1.000
_cell.length_c   1.000
_cell.angle_alpha   90.00
_cell.angle_beta   90.00
_cell.angle_gamma   90.00
#
_symmetry.space_group_name_H-M   'P 1'
#
loop_
_entity.id
_entity.type
_entity.pdbx_description
1 polymer ?
#
loop_
_entity_poly.entity_id
_entity_poly.type
_entity_poly.pdbx_seq_one_letter_code
_entity_poly.pdbx_strand_id
1 'polypeptide(L)'
;MAQTHIFKQTPYGEDKVGYIDAGVIYRARGGVAKAVGRYDANGAIYRAMQYDERELGRFSPDGQIRSHGLFEGGELGWVEADGAVIQAGLILGEDEVGRVDGPEQAAAAAALLLLFLPDDAEENRRLAR
;
A
#
# COMPACT_ATOMS: atom_id res chain seq x y z
N MET A 1 -7.14 -17.61 8.04
CA MET A 1 -6.05 -16.68 8.42
C MET A 1 -6.70 -15.38 8.84
N ALA A 2 -6.11 -14.61 9.75
CA ALA A 2 -6.67 -13.33 10.18
C ALA A 2 -6.40 -12.27 9.11
N GLN A 3 -7.40 -11.46 8.76
CA GLN A 3 -7.24 -10.39 7.78
C GLN A 3 -6.32 -9.29 8.33
N THR A 4 -5.53 -8.68 7.45
CA THR A 4 -4.71 -7.51 7.78
C THR A 4 -5.35 -6.27 7.18
N HIS A 5 -5.78 -5.33 8.01
CA HIS A 5 -6.46 -4.12 7.60
C HIS A 5 -5.47 -3.02 7.24
N ILE A 6 -5.84 -2.20 6.25
CA ILE A 6 -5.05 -1.08 5.77
C ILE A 6 -5.85 0.21 5.99
N PHE A 7 -5.26 1.13 6.74
CA PHE A 7 -5.80 2.44 7.03
C PHE A 7 -4.89 3.51 6.44
N LYS A 8 -5.49 4.51 5.80
CA LYS A 8 -4.79 5.67 5.25
C LYS A 8 -5.08 6.87 6.14
N GLN A 9 -4.05 7.66 6.41
CA GLN A 9 -4.21 8.91 7.15
C GLN A 9 -4.78 10.01 6.24
N THR A 10 -5.68 10.80 6.79
CA THR A 10 -6.33 11.92 6.12
C THR A 10 -6.37 13.13 7.05
N PRO A 11 -6.66 14.35 6.54
CA PRO A 11 -6.83 15.53 7.39
C PRO A 11 -7.94 15.41 8.43
N TYR A 12 -8.86 14.46 8.26
CA TYR A 12 -10.04 14.27 9.12
C TYR A 12 -9.93 13.03 10.03
N GLY A 13 -8.79 12.33 10.01
CA GLY A 13 -8.56 11.09 10.74
C GLY A 13 -8.13 9.95 9.82
N GLU A 14 -8.41 8.71 10.22
CA GLU A 14 -8.03 7.51 9.48
C GLU A 14 -9.20 6.95 8.68
N ASP A 15 -8.93 6.54 7.44
CA ASP A 15 -9.91 5.86 6.58
C ASP A 15 -9.45 4.45 6.24
N LYS A 16 -10.36 3.48 6.35
CA LYS A 16 -10.08 2.08 6.01
C LYS A 16 -10.18 1.92 4.49
N VAL A 17 -9.02 1.87 3.83
CA VAL A 17 -8.95 1.80 2.36
C VAL A 17 -8.95 0.37 1.81
N GLY A 18 -8.59 -0.61 2.62
CA GLY A 18 -8.47 -1.98 2.16
C GLY A 18 -8.07 -2.98 3.23
N TYR A 19 -7.80 -4.20 2.78
CA TYR A 19 -7.27 -5.27 3.61
C TYR A 19 -6.57 -6.33 2.76
N ILE A 20 -5.75 -7.16 3.41
CA ILE A 20 -5.16 -8.35 2.85
C ILE A 20 -5.87 -9.56 3.44
N ASP A 21 -6.17 -10.52 2.56
CA ASP A 21 -6.64 -11.84 2.94
C ASP A 21 -6.02 -12.90 2.02
N ALA A 22 -5.37 -13.90 2.63
CA ALA A 22 -4.72 -15.02 1.93
C ALA A 22 -3.81 -14.60 0.77
N GLY A 23 -2.98 -13.56 0.96
CA GLY A 23 -2.04 -13.07 -0.06
C GLY A 23 -2.65 -12.14 -1.12
N VAL A 24 -3.97 -11.90 -1.08
CA VAL A 24 -4.68 -11.05 -2.03
C VAL A 24 -5.00 -9.70 -1.37
N ILE A 25 -4.77 -8.62 -2.13
CA ILE A 25 -5.01 -7.25 -1.69
C ILE A 25 -6.39 -6.81 -2.18
N TYR A 26 -7.25 -6.46 -1.24
CA TYR A 26 -8.60 -5.98 -1.49
C TYR A 26 -8.71 -4.49 -1.19
N ARG A 27 -9.31 -3.74 -2.11
CA ARG A 27 -9.77 -2.36 -1.88
C ARG A 27 -11.19 -2.40 -1.33
N ALA A 28 -11.43 -1.68 -0.24
CA ALA A 28 -12.76 -1.49 0.32
C ALA A 28 -13.29 -0.12 -0.13
N ARG A 29 -14.36 -0.09 -0.93
CA ARG A 29 -15.05 1.16 -1.31
C ARG A 29 -16.56 0.94 -1.22
N GLY A 30 -17.26 1.76 -0.42
CA GLY A 30 -18.72 1.73 -0.33
C GLY A 30 -19.31 0.37 0.09
N GLY A 31 -18.61 -0.37 0.95
CA GLY A 31 -19.05 -1.70 1.42
C GLY A 31 -18.76 -2.86 0.47
N VAL A 32 -18.16 -2.63 -0.69
CA VAL A 32 -17.74 -3.67 -1.63
C VAL A 32 -16.22 -3.83 -1.59
N ALA A 33 -15.76 -5.08 -1.42
CA ALA A 33 -14.35 -5.44 -1.54
C ALA A 33 -14.04 -5.89 -2.96
N LYS A 34 -13.03 -5.28 -3.59
CA LYS A 34 -12.54 -5.66 -4.92
C LYS A 34 -11.08 -6.06 -4.83
N ALA A 35 -10.71 -7.22 -5.38
CA ALA A 35 -9.32 -7.60 -5.54
C ALA A 35 -8.64 -6.60 -6.49
N VAL A 36 -7.58 -5.95 -6.01
CA VAL A 36 -6.81 -4.94 -6.75
C VAL A 36 -5.36 -5.33 -6.95
N GLY A 37 -4.90 -6.38 -6.26
CA GLY A 37 -3.55 -6.86 -6.37
C GLY A 37 -3.29 -8.09 -5.51
N ARG A 38 -2.04 -8.51 -5.47
CA ARG A 38 -1.53 -9.60 -4.63
C ARG A 38 -0.05 -9.38 -4.34
N TYR A 39 0.52 -10.18 -3.45
CA TYR A 39 1.97 -10.30 -3.33
C TYR A 39 2.42 -11.74 -3.48
N ASP A 40 3.71 -11.94 -3.72
CA ASP A 40 4.34 -13.25 -3.77
C ASP A 40 5.18 -13.56 -2.51
N ALA A 41 5.73 -14.77 -2.44
CA ALA A 41 6.58 -15.19 -1.32
C ALA A 41 7.91 -14.40 -1.21
N ASN A 42 8.31 -13.69 -2.26
CA ASN A 42 9.52 -12.85 -2.27
C ASN A 42 9.26 -11.41 -1.82
N GLY A 43 8.00 -11.09 -1.52
CA GLY A 43 7.53 -9.77 -1.13
C GLY A 43 7.26 -8.83 -2.31
N ALA A 44 7.24 -9.32 -3.55
CA ALA A 44 6.90 -8.51 -4.71
C ALA A 44 5.38 -8.23 -4.73
N ILE A 45 5.02 -6.96 -4.95
CA ILE A 45 3.63 -6.47 -4.97
C ILE A 45 3.19 -6.30 -6.41
N TYR A 46 2.07 -6.92 -6.75
CA TYR A 46 1.47 -6.91 -8.07
C TYR A 46 0.13 -6.20 -8.07
N ARG A 47 -0.07 -5.30 -9.03
CA ARG A 47 -1.36 -4.71 -9.36
C ARG A 47 -2.10 -5.60 -10.35
N ALA A 48 -3.36 -5.92 -10.06
CA ALA A 48 -4.23 -6.57 -11.02
C ALA A 48 -4.68 -5.58 -12.11
N MET A 49 -4.45 -5.92 -13.37
CA MET A 49 -5.01 -5.23 -14.53
C MET A 49 -6.09 -6.08 -15.22
N GLN A 50 -6.69 -5.57 -16.30
CA GLN A 50 -7.76 -6.26 -17.00
C GLN A 50 -7.35 -7.62 -17.58
N TYR A 51 -6.09 -7.76 -18.01
CA TYR A 51 -5.59 -8.96 -18.69
C TYR A 51 -4.22 -9.45 -18.19
N ASP A 52 -3.61 -8.75 -17.25
CA ASP A 52 -2.25 -9.03 -16.76
C ASP A 52 -2.04 -8.46 -15.35
N GLU A 53 -0.85 -8.64 -14.80
CA GLU A 53 -0.40 -8.05 -13.56
C GLU A 53 0.87 -7.23 -13.76
N ARG A 54 1.02 -6.15 -13.00
CA ARG A 54 2.26 -5.36 -13.01
C ARG A 54 2.88 -5.33 -11.64
N GLU A 55 4.15 -5.69 -11.58
CA GLU A 55 4.97 -5.48 -10.40
C GLU A 55 5.16 -3.98 -10.16
N LEU A 56 4.85 -3.55 -8.94
CA LEU A 56 4.97 -2.15 -8.53
C LEU A 56 6.23 -1.90 -7.69
N GLY A 57 6.67 -2.93 -6.97
CA GLY A 57 7.73 -2.83 -5.99
C GLY A 57 7.76 -4.07 -5.12
N ARG A 58 8.57 -4.01 -4.07
CA ARG A 58 8.70 -5.12 -3.12
C ARG A 58 8.87 -4.63 -1.70
N PHE A 59 8.46 -5.44 -0.75
CA PHE A 59 8.82 -5.30 0.65
C PHE A 59 9.86 -6.32 1.06
N SER A 60 10.56 -6.03 2.14
CA SER A 60 11.48 -6.94 2.81
C SER A 60 10.93 -7.41 4.16
N PRO A 61 11.47 -8.50 4.73
CA PRO A 61 10.98 -9.05 6.00
C PRO A 61 11.10 -8.09 7.20
N ASP A 62 12.02 -7.15 7.14
CA ASP A 62 12.23 -6.06 8.11
C ASP A 62 11.28 -4.87 7.92
N GLY A 63 10.36 -4.95 6.96
CA GLY A 63 9.31 -3.94 6.78
C GLY A 63 9.68 -2.79 5.85
N GLN A 64 10.85 -2.80 5.20
CA GLN A 64 11.24 -1.80 4.21
C GLN A 64 10.50 -2.03 2.88
N ILE A 65 10.06 -0.96 2.24
CA ILE A 65 9.32 -0.98 0.96
C ILE A 65 10.09 -0.19 -0.09
N ARG A 66 10.22 -0.80 -1.28
CA ARG A 66 10.90 -0.20 -2.42
C ARG A 66 10.01 -0.24 -3.64
N SER A 67 10.03 0.83 -4.44
CA SER A 67 9.29 0.89 -5.70
C SER A 67 10.16 0.46 -6.88
N HIS A 68 9.56 -0.19 -7.88
CA HIS A 68 10.25 -0.60 -9.11
C HIS A 68 10.08 0.39 -10.28
N GLY A 69 9.21 1.41 -10.18
CA GLY A 69 8.81 2.16 -11.37
C GLY A 69 8.19 3.55 -11.22
N LEU A 70 8.38 4.26 -10.10
CA LEU A 70 7.80 5.62 -9.93
C LEU A 70 8.83 6.73 -9.67
N PHE A 71 9.91 6.43 -8.95
CA PHE A 71 11.04 7.34 -8.71
C PHE A 71 12.30 6.45 -8.63
N GLU A 72 13.29 6.65 -9.52
CA GLU A 72 14.57 5.94 -9.61
C GLU A 72 14.84 4.84 -8.54
N GLY A 73 14.18 3.68 -8.63
CA GLY A 73 14.45 2.48 -7.80
C GLY A 73 14.61 2.69 -6.28
N GLY A 74 13.98 3.74 -5.73
CA GLY A 74 14.24 4.23 -4.38
C GLY A 74 13.50 3.46 -3.28
N GLU A 75 14.05 3.53 -2.07
CA GLU A 75 13.31 3.25 -0.84
C GLU A 75 12.11 4.21 -0.75
N LEU A 76 10.93 3.64 -0.53
CA LEU A 76 9.66 4.36 -0.53
C LEU A 76 9.16 4.65 0.90
N GLY A 77 9.59 3.85 1.86
CA GLY A 77 9.11 3.91 3.23
C GLY A 77 9.23 2.56 3.93
N TRP A 78 8.74 2.49 5.16
CA TRP A 78 8.75 1.27 5.98
C TRP A 78 7.47 1.16 6.83
N VAL A 79 7.28 -0.01 7.43
CA VAL A 79 6.30 -0.23 8.50
C VAL A 79 7.01 -0.39 9.84
N GLU A 80 6.51 0.32 10.84
CA GLU A 80 6.95 0.20 12.23
C GLU A 80 6.32 -1.01 12.91
N ALA A 81 6.90 -1.43 14.03
CA ALA A 81 6.44 -2.63 14.77
C ALA A 81 5.01 -2.51 15.34
N ASP A 82 4.52 -1.29 15.54
CA ASP A 82 3.15 -0.99 15.97
C ASP A 82 2.16 -0.90 14.80
N GLY A 83 2.63 -1.08 13.57
CA GLY A 83 1.84 -1.02 12.35
C GLY A 83 1.76 0.37 11.72
N ALA A 84 2.42 1.40 12.25
CA ALA A 84 2.50 2.71 11.58
C ALA A 84 3.27 2.58 10.25
N VAL A 85 2.78 3.24 9.19
CA VAL A 85 3.40 3.21 7.86
C VAL A 85 4.00 4.57 7.57
N ILE A 86 5.33 4.58 7.44
CA ILE A 86 6.10 5.79 7.17
C ILE A 86 6.42 5.84 5.68
N GLN A 87 6.11 6.95 5.03
CA GLN A 87 6.56 7.25 3.69
C GLN A 87 7.86 8.04 3.75
N ALA A 88 8.91 7.52 3.14
CA ALA A 88 10.20 8.20 3.02
C ALA A 88 10.19 9.13 1.80
N GLY A 89 10.34 10.43 2.02
CA GLY A 89 10.49 11.43 0.96
C GLY A 89 11.94 11.86 0.80
N LEU A 90 12.52 11.72 -0.41
CA LEU A 90 13.86 12.22 -0.74
C LEU A 90 14.05 13.74 -0.54
N ILE A 91 12.96 14.52 -0.39
CA ILE A 91 12.99 15.99 -0.30
C ILE A 91 12.05 16.55 0.79
N LEU A 92 10.98 15.83 1.15
CA LEU A 92 9.90 16.35 2.01
C LEU A 92 9.93 15.83 3.46
N GLY A 93 10.87 14.94 3.80
CA GLY A 93 10.96 14.32 5.12
C GLY A 93 10.26 12.96 5.18
N GLU A 94 10.11 12.46 6.40
CA GLU A 94 9.44 11.20 6.73
C GLU A 94 8.07 11.54 7.31
N ASP A 95 7.01 11.01 6.70
CA ASP A 95 5.63 11.26 7.14
C ASP A 95 4.93 9.94 7.41
N GLU A 96 4.20 9.88 8.53
CA GLU A 96 3.22 8.82 8.76
C GLU A 96 2.03 9.03 7.81
N VAL A 97 1.79 8.05 6.95
CA VAL A 97 0.74 8.12 5.90
C VAL A 97 -0.42 7.19 6.17
N GLY A 98 -0.36 6.42 7.24
CA GLY A 98 -1.40 5.50 7.67
C GLY A 98 -0.87 4.42 8.58
N ARG A 99 -1.71 3.40 8.81
CA ARG A 99 -1.36 2.24 9.63
C ARG A 99 -1.94 0.95 9.08
N VAL A 100 -1.39 -0.16 9.55
CA VAL A 100 -1.88 -1.50 9.28
C VAL A 100 -2.16 -2.25 10.58
N ASP A 101 -3.13 -3.16 10.54
CA ASP A 101 -3.51 -3.94 11.71
C ASP A 101 -3.78 -5.39 11.31
N GLY A 102 -2.95 -6.32 11.80
CA GLY A 102 -3.02 -7.74 11.50
C GLY A 102 -1.66 -8.38 11.28
N PRO A 103 -1.63 -9.68 10.90
CA PRO A 103 -0.39 -10.46 10.81
C PRO A 103 0.50 -10.14 9.61
N GLU A 104 -0.03 -9.58 8.52
CA GLU A 104 0.68 -9.37 7.25
C GLU A 104 1.10 -7.90 7.06
N GLN A 105 1.66 -7.30 8.11
CA GLN A 105 1.91 -5.85 8.18
C GLN A 105 2.78 -5.31 7.04
N ALA A 106 3.92 -5.94 6.75
CA ALA A 106 4.83 -5.49 5.68
C ALA A 106 4.16 -5.50 4.30
N ALA A 107 3.38 -6.54 3.99
CA ALA A 107 2.63 -6.62 2.75
C ALA A 107 1.52 -5.55 2.69
N ALA A 108 0.83 -5.33 3.81
CA ALA A 108 -0.23 -4.34 3.93
C ALA A 108 0.29 -2.90 3.78
N ALA A 109 1.45 -2.62 4.37
CA ALA A 109 2.14 -1.33 4.24
C ALA A 109 2.63 -1.10 2.80
N ALA A 110 3.20 -2.13 2.18
CA ALA A 110 3.59 -2.06 0.77
C ALA A 110 2.40 -1.80 -0.15
N ALA A 111 1.25 -2.42 0.13
CA ALA A 111 0.02 -2.13 -0.59
C ALA A 111 -0.40 -0.66 -0.40
N LEU A 112 -0.34 -0.12 0.83
CA LEU A 112 -0.64 1.31 1.07
C LEU A 112 0.22 2.23 0.21
N LEU A 113 1.54 2.07 0.26
CA LEU A 113 2.50 2.94 -0.42
C LEU A 113 2.51 2.76 -1.95
N LEU A 114 2.38 1.53 -2.45
CA LEU A 114 2.53 1.22 -3.88
C LEU A 114 1.21 1.23 -4.66
N LEU A 115 0.07 0.95 -4.01
CA LEU A 115 -1.24 0.85 -4.67
C LEU A 115 -2.20 1.96 -4.25
N PHE A 116 -2.44 2.15 -2.96
CA PHE A 116 -3.53 3.01 -2.50
C PHE A 116 -3.19 4.49 -2.63
N LEU A 117 -2.04 4.94 -2.10
CA LEU A 117 -1.64 6.34 -2.21
C LEU A 117 -1.47 6.80 -3.68
N PRO A 118 -0.82 6.04 -4.57
CA PRO A 118 -0.72 6.42 -5.98
C PRO A 118 -2.07 6.48 -6.68
N ASP A 119 -2.95 5.49 -6.48
CA ASP A 119 -4.27 5.47 -7.11
C ASP A 119 -5.13 6.67 -6.66
N ASP A 120 -5.09 7.03 -5.38
CA ASP A 120 -5.80 8.20 -4.86
C ASP A 120 -5.26 9.50 -5.45
N ALA A 121 -3.93 9.61 -5.60
CA ALA A 121 -3.29 10.76 -6.24
C ALA A 121 -3.62 10.85 -7.74
N GLU A 122 -3.82 9.72 -8.42
CA GLU A 122 -4.30 9.67 -9.80
C GLU A 122 -5.79 10.03 -9.91
N GLU A 123 -6.65 9.54 -9.00
CA GLU A 123 -8.08 9.86 -8.97
C GLU A 123 -8.31 11.36 -8.71
N ASN A 124 -7.64 11.93 -7.71
CA ASN A 124 -7.71 13.36 -7.40
C ASN A 124 -7.25 14.24 -8.57
N ARG A 125 -6.19 13.83 -9.28
CA ARG A 125 -5.72 14.55 -10.50
C ARG A 125 -6.73 14.53 -11.64
N ARG A 126 -7.56 13.48 -11.75
CA ARG A 126 -8.62 13.39 -12.77
C ARG A 126 -9.82 14.26 -12.43
N LEU A 127 -10.19 14.34 -11.15
CA LEU A 127 -11.30 15.15 -10.66
C LEU A 127 -11.01 16.66 -10.70
N ALA A 128 -9.74 17.05 -10.63
CA ALA A 128 -9.30 18.45 -10.69
C ALA A 128 -9.20 19.01 -12.13
N ARG A 129 -9.53 18.23 -13.16
CA ARG A 129 -9.56 18.64 -14.57
C ARG A 129 -10.98 18.85 -15.04
#